data_AF-A0A416HT45-F1
#
_entry.id   AF-A0A416HT45-F1
#
_cell.length_a   1.000
_cell.length_b   1.000
_cell.length_c   1.000
_cell.angle_alpha   90.00
_cell.angle_beta   90.00
_cell.angle_gamma   90.00
#
_symmetry.space_group_name_H-M   'P 1'
#
loop_
_entity.id
_entity.type
_entity.pdbx_description
1 polymer ?
#
loop_
_entity_poly.entity_id
_entity_poly.type
_entity_poly.pdbx_seq_one_letter_code
_entity_poly.pdbx_strand_id
1 'polypeptide(L)'
;MPAALEAMGLRLQMLPCAPPGEAQESLSFFQDGEAILTGMDACYIPWSPLYRLHHGPHYFIARKEDSDTLTCLDPTYSLSGGTIKAADILAYTFDISRLCRVPEAAGPAKAISLPEEEARTVLENHPGFCRRLLPAVRACIRKEPEYALLLARYTDALINNRYLYRCYLNSLPPPRNDCAAHFTEEFYTRWTAIKNGLFKASVCRDNKDLIDQVCRRLSSVILEEIDMAEAIRKTG
;
A
#
# COMPACT_ATOMS: atom_id res chain seq x y z
N MET A 1 -3.67 0.23 14.48
CA MET A 1 -4.10 1.25 13.49
C MET A 1 -5.53 1.76 13.75
N PRO A 2 -5.84 2.28 14.95
CA PRO A 2 -6.83 3.38 15.06
C PRO A 2 -6.30 4.67 15.72
N ALA A 3 -5.40 4.58 16.71
CA ALA A 3 -4.99 5.73 17.53
C ALA A 3 -4.25 6.85 16.77
N ALA A 4 -3.50 6.50 15.72
CA ALA A 4 -2.77 7.48 14.90
C ALA A 4 -3.71 8.37 14.08
N LEU A 5 -4.81 7.82 13.56
CA LEU A 5 -5.81 8.59 12.81
C LEU A 5 -6.54 9.57 13.74
N GLU A 6 -6.96 9.09 14.92
CA GLU A 6 -7.71 9.92 15.87
C GLU A 6 -6.87 11.09 16.38
N ALA A 7 -5.59 10.87 16.61
CA ALA A 7 -4.63 11.92 16.94
C ALA A 7 -4.44 12.96 15.81
N MET A 8 -4.74 12.60 14.56
CA MET A 8 -4.77 13.52 13.40
C MET A 8 -6.16 14.16 13.18
N GLY A 9 -7.07 14.03 14.14
CA GLY A 9 -8.43 14.58 14.02
C GLY A 9 -9.34 13.76 13.10
N LEU A 10 -9.02 12.50 12.83
CA LEU A 10 -9.81 11.61 11.97
C LEU A 10 -10.15 10.29 12.65
N ARG A 11 -11.39 9.85 12.53
CA ARG A 11 -11.83 8.54 13.01
C ARG A 11 -12.44 7.74 11.88
N LEU A 12 -12.05 6.48 11.75
CA LEU A 12 -12.74 5.53 10.89
C LEU A 12 -13.96 4.97 11.62
N GLN A 13 -15.13 5.19 11.06
CA GLN A 13 -16.35 4.53 11.47
C GLN A 13 -16.68 3.45 10.45
N MET A 14 -16.43 2.19 10.81
CA MET A 14 -16.85 1.05 10.00
C MET A 14 -18.37 1.01 9.91
N LEU A 15 -18.88 0.81 8.70
CA LEU A 15 -20.31 0.65 8.44
C LEU A 15 -20.60 -0.78 7.98
N PRO A 16 -21.81 -1.28 8.27
CA PRO A 16 -22.25 -2.56 7.73
C PRO A 16 -22.23 -2.55 6.20
N CYS A 17 -21.63 -3.58 5.60
CA CYS A 17 -21.49 -3.72 4.15
C CYS A 17 -21.87 -5.12 3.64
N ALA A 18 -22.38 -5.98 4.51
CA ALA A 18 -22.90 -7.30 4.16
C ALA A 18 -24.06 -7.64 5.11
N PRO A 19 -25.25 -7.98 4.59
CA PRO A 19 -25.64 -8.23 3.18
C PRO A 19 -25.81 -6.96 2.31
N PRO A 20 -26.01 -7.08 0.97
CA PRO A 20 -26.11 -5.93 0.05
C PRO A 20 -27.15 -4.86 0.43
N GLY A 21 -28.23 -5.25 1.11
CA GLY A 21 -29.22 -4.29 1.63
C GLY A 21 -28.65 -3.35 2.70
N GLU A 22 -27.77 -3.87 3.58
CA GLU A 22 -27.09 -3.06 4.59
C GLU A 22 -26.02 -2.16 3.96
N ALA A 23 -25.32 -2.64 2.92
CA ALA A 23 -24.40 -1.80 2.15
C ALA A 23 -25.13 -0.62 1.48
N GLN A 24 -26.33 -0.86 0.96
CA GLN A 24 -27.16 0.18 0.33
C GLN A 24 -27.63 1.20 1.35
N GLU A 25 -28.07 0.75 2.52
CA GLU A 25 -28.46 1.62 3.62
C GLU A 25 -27.26 2.46 4.09
N SER A 26 -26.10 1.83 4.30
CA SER A 26 -24.85 2.50 4.66
C SER A 26 -24.45 3.57 3.64
N LEU A 27 -24.47 3.27 2.33
CA LEU A 27 -24.16 4.23 1.27
C LEU A 27 -25.17 5.38 1.19
N SER A 28 -26.42 5.15 1.58
CA SER A 28 -27.47 6.18 1.60
C SER A 28 -27.22 7.27 2.65
N PHE A 29 -26.53 6.94 3.75
CA PHE A 29 -26.23 7.89 4.83
C PHE A 29 -25.08 8.86 4.53
N PHE A 30 -24.33 8.63 3.45
CA PHE A 30 -23.27 9.55 3.05
C PHE A 30 -23.83 10.74 2.27
N GLN A 31 -23.35 11.92 2.61
CA GLN A 31 -23.64 13.15 1.88
C GLN A 31 -22.74 13.29 0.65
N ASP A 32 -23.18 14.07 -0.32
CA ASP A 32 -22.39 14.36 -1.52
C ASP A 32 -21.06 15.03 -1.12
N GLY A 33 -19.98 14.58 -1.76
CA GLY A 33 -18.62 15.03 -1.49
C GLY A 33 -17.93 14.37 -0.29
N GLU A 34 -18.64 13.57 0.53
CA GLU A 34 -18.04 12.83 1.64
C GLU A 34 -17.09 11.72 1.17
N ALA A 35 -16.00 11.53 1.92
CA ALA A 35 -14.99 10.51 1.64
C ALA A 35 -15.27 9.21 2.39
N ILE A 36 -15.16 8.10 1.66
CA ILE A 36 -15.43 6.75 2.08
C ILE A 36 -14.17 5.92 1.83
N LEU A 37 -13.62 5.30 2.86
CA LEU A 37 -12.61 4.28 2.68
C LEU A 37 -13.30 2.98 2.29
N THR A 38 -12.93 2.44 1.13
CA THR A 38 -13.57 1.27 0.52
C THR A 38 -12.57 0.14 0.36
N GLY A 39 -12.91 -1.05 0.88
CA GLY A 39 -12.20 -2.29 0.64
C GLY A 39 -12.93 -3.17 -0.37
N MET A 40 -12.28 -3.50 -1.48
CA MET A 40 -12.83 -4.33 -2.57
C MET A 40 -11.75 -5.27 -3.13
N ASP A 41 -12.11 -6.42 -3.69
CA ASP A 41 -11.13 -7.23 -4.41
C ASP A 41 -10.65 -6.47 -5.66
N ALA A 42 -9.33 -6.39 -5.85
CA ALA A 42 -8.72 -5.70 -6.98
C ALA A 42 -9.22 -6.20 -8.35
N CYS A 43 -9.69 -7.44 -8.42
CA CYS A 43 -10.33 -8.04 -9.60
C CYS A 43 -11.55 -7.23 -10.11
N TYR A 44 -12.22 -6.48 -9.23
CA TYR A 44 -13.41 -5.69 -9.57
C TYR A 44 -13.12 -4.18 -9.71
N ILE A 45 -11.87 -3.75 -9.55
CA ILE A 45 -11.47 -2.34 -9.65
C ILE A 45 -11.10 -2.02 -11.11
N PRO A 46 -11.85 -1.17 -11.85
CA PRO A 46 -11.65 -0.98 -13.29
C PRO A 46 -10.28 -0.41 -13.69
N TRP A 47 -9.73 0.47 -12.83
CA TRP A 47 -8.41 1.08 -13.07
C TRP A 47 -7.25 0.24 -12.52
N SER A 48 -7.54 -0.88 -11.86
CA SER A 48 -6.48 -1.78 -11.42
C SER A 48 -5.87 -2.46 -12.65
N PRO A 49 -4.53 -2.55 -12.76
CA PRO A 49 -3.87 -3.39 -13.78
C PRO A 49 -4.20 -4.88 -13.60
N LEU A 50 -4.90 -5.22 -12.51
CA LEU A 50 -5.34 -6.55 -12.14
C LEU A 50 -6.86 -6.70 -12.32
N TYR A 51 -7.53 -5.76 -12.99
CA TYR A 51 -8.94 -5.87 -13.31
C TYR A 51 -9.22 -7.19 -14.04
N ARG A 52 -10.15 -7.99 -13.50
CA ARG A 52 -10.48 -9.37 -13.93
C ARG A 52 -9.36 -10.41 -13.75
N LEU A 53 -8.33 -10.10 -12.98
CA LEU A 53 -7.29 -11.02 -12.54
C LEU A 53 -7.36 -11.14 -11.00
N HIS A 54 -7.58 -12.35 -10.48
CA HIS A 54 -7.67 -12.57 -9.04
C HIS A 54 -6.37 -12.16 -8.32
N HIS A 55 -6.46 -11.20 -7.41
CA HIS A 55 -5.28 -10.64 -6.74
C HIS A 55 -5.49 -10.28 -5.26
N GLY A 56 -6.74 -10.22 -4.78
CA GLY A 56 -7.07 -10.09 -3.37
C GLY A 56 -7.51 -8.69 -2.95
N PRO A 57 -7.60 -8.43 -1.63
CA PRO A 57 -8.20 -7.21 -1.09
C PRO A 57 -7.39 -5.96 -1.42
N HIS A 58 -8.09 -4.88 -1.76
CA HIS A 58 -7.51 -3.59 -2.09
C HIS A 58 -8.33 -2.45 -1.48
N TYR A 59 -7.65 -1.43 -0.98
CA TYR A 59 -8.30 -0.27 -0.36
C TYR A 59 -8.08 1.00 -1.19
N PHE A 60 -9.14 1.77 -1.38
CA PHE A 60 -9.11 3.07 -2.04
C PHE A 60 -10.12 4.03 -1.38
N ILE A 61 -10.00 5.33 -1.66
CA ILE A 61 -10.95 6.34 -1.19
C ILE A 61 -11.96 6.60 -2.29
N ALA A 62 -13.24 6.45 -2.00
CA ALA A 62 -14.34 6.85 -2.86
C ALA A 62 -15.00 8.12 -2.31
N ARG A 63 -15.40 9.03 -3.18
CA ARG A 63 -16.20 10.21 -2.86
C ARG A 63 -17.50 10.11 -3.61
N LYS A 64 -18.60 10.18 -2.87
CA LYS A 64 -19.94 10.16 -3.46
C LYS A 64 -20.14 11.45 -4.23
N GLU A 65 -20.40 11.35 -5.53
CA GLU A 65 -20.90 12.45 -6.35
C GLU A 65 -22.40 12.22 -6.59
N ASP A 66 -22.93 12.71 -7.71
CA ASP A 66 -24.29 12.42 -8.15
C ASP A 66 -24.59 10.92 -8.26
N SER A 67 -25.89 10.59 -8.24
CA SER A 67 -26.47 9.42 -7.56
C SER A 67 -26.05 8.01 -8.03
N ASP A 68 -25.22 7.86 -9.08
CA ASP A 68 -24.85 6.55 -9.62
C ASP A 68 -23.33 6.30 -9.72
N THR A 69 -22.49 7.32 -9.49
CA THR A 69 -21.02 7.15 -9.56
C THR A 69 -20.28 7.79 -8.39
N LEU A 70 -19.14 7.19 -8.04
CA LEU A 70 -18.24 7.72 -7.03
C LEU A 70 -16.90 8.04 -7.67
N THR A 71 -16.35 9.19 -7.35
CA THR A 71 -14.98 9.58 -7.72
C THR A 71 -13.99 8.91 -6.79
N CYS A 72 -12.95 8.31 -7.33
CA CYS A 72 -11.99 7.51 -6.57
C CYS A 72 -10.60 8.12 -6.59
N LEU A 73 -9.99 8.07 -5.42
CA LEU A 73 -8.57 8.32 -5.20
C LEU A 73 -7.95 6.99 -4.77
N ASP A 74 -7.04 6.49 -5.60
CA ASP A 74 -6.32 5.26 -5.35
C ASP A 74 -4.82 5.55 -5.25
N PRO A 75 -4.27 5.63 -4.03
CA PRO A 75 -2.87 5.97 -3.83
C PRO A 75 -1.92 4.89 -4.37
N THR A 76 -2.41 3.66 -4.55
CA THR A 76 -1.60 2.55 -5.08
C THR A 76 -1.27 2.74 -6.55
N TYR A 77 -2.19 3.30 -7.33
CA TYR A 77 -2.05 3.49 -8.77
C TYR A 77 -1.81 4.95 -9.16
N SER A 78 -1.49 5.82 -8.18
CA SER A 78 -1.37 7.28 -8.37
C SER A 78 -2.56 7.89 -9.11
N LEU A 79 -3.76 7.35 -8.87
CA LEU A 79 -4.97 7.75 -9.57
C LEU A 79 -5.74 8.78 -8.75
N SER A 80 -5.91 9.97 -9.31
CA SER A 80 -6.78 11.02 -8.78
C SER A 80 -7.91 11.29 -9.76
N GLY A 81 -9.07 10.65 -9.57
CA GLY A 81 -10.24 10.85 -10.44
C GLY A 81 -10.73 9.61 -11.19
N GLY A 82 -10.42 8.40 -10.70
CA GLY A 82 -11.10 7.19 -11.18
C GLY A 82 -12.60 7.26 -10.89
N THR A 83 -13.42 6.48 -11.59
CA THR A 83 -14.86 6.41 -11.29
C THR A 83 -15.31 4.98 -11.14
N ILE A 84 -16.16 4.72 -10.15
CA ILE A 84 -16.81 3.42 -9.94
C ILE A 84 -18.31 3.62 -9.75
N LYS A 85 -19.12 2.67 -10.24
CA LYS A 85 -20.56 2.74 -10.04
C LYS A 85 -20.92 2.43 -8.61
N ALA A 86 -21.94 3.09 -8.08
CA ALA A 86 -22.46 2.79 -6.74
C ALA A 86 -22.89 1.31 -6.64
N ALA A 87 -23.48 0.75 -7.71
CA ALA A 87 -23.85 -0.66 -7.78
C ALA A 87 -22.65 -1.63 -7.65
N ASP A 88 -21.48 -1.27 -8.20
CA ASP A 88 -20.28 -2.12 -8.11
C ASP A 88 -19.69 -2.09 -6.69
N ILE A 89 -19.74 -0.93 -6.03
CA ILE A 89 -19.40 -0.81 -4.60
C ILE A 89 -20.29 -1.75 -3.79
N LEU A 90 -21.61 -1.66 -3.95
CA LEU A 90 -22.57 -2.51 -3.21
C LEU A 90 -22.38 -4.01 -3.44
N ALA A 91 -21.98 -4.41 -4.65
CA ALA A 91 -21.86 -5.81 -5.03
C ALA A 91 -20.54 -6.45 -4.56
N TYR A 92 -19.45 -5.68 -4.50
CA TYR A 92 -18.11 -6.25 -4.43
C TYR A 92 -17.29 -5.79 -3.21
N THR A 93 -17.76 -4.82 -2.43
CA THR A 93 -17.03 -4.40 -1.23
C THR A 93 -17.14 -5.39 -0.09
N PHE A 94 -16.05 -5.56 0.63
CA PHE A 94 -16.01 -6.29 1.90
C PHE A 94 -15.80 -5.36 3.11
N ASP A 95 -15.53 -4.07 2.88
CA ASP A 95 -15.34 -3.06 3.93
C ASP A 95 -15.77 -1.67 3.42
N ILE A 96 -16.58 -0.98 4.22
CA ILE A 96 -16.98 0.41 4.00
C ILE A 96 -16.75 1.14 5.32
N SER A 97 -15.89 2.16 5.29
CA SER A 97 -15.56 2.96 6.47
C SER A 97 -15.72 4.45 6.16
N ARG A 98 -16.51 5.14 6.98
CA ARG A 98 -16.64 6.61 6.93
C ARG A 98 -15.43 7.26 7.59
N LEU A 99 -14.83 8.24 6.91
CA LEU A 99 -13.86 9.15 7.53
C LEU A 99 -14.61 10.27 8.26
N CYS A 100 -14.64 10.22 9.58
CA CYS A 100 -15.25 11.25 10.41
C CYS A 100 -14.16 12.20 10.93
N ARG A 101 -14.38 13.51 10.84
CA ARG A 101 -13.57 14.46 11.61
C ARG A 101 -13.91 14.35 13.09
N VAL A 102 -12.89 14.27 13.93
CA VAL A 102 -13.00 14.36 15.38
C VAL A 102 -12.15 15.53 15.86
N PRO A 103 -12.46 16.15 17.01
CA PRO A 103 -11.58 17.15 17.59
C PRO A 103 -10.18 16.57 17.72
N GLU A 104 -9.17 17.31 17.24
CA GLU A 104 -7.78 16.91 17.43
C GLU A 104 -7.54 16.70 18.94
N ALA A 105 -6.96 15.56 19.30
CA ALA A 105 -6.64 15.28 20.69
C ALA A 105 -5.69 16.38 21.21
N ALA A 106 -6.03 16.98 22.36
CA ALA A 106 -5.17 17.96 23.02
C ALA A 106 -3.91 17.26 23.56
N GLY A 107 -2.88 17.15 22.73
CA GLY A 107 -1.60 16.54 23.03
C GLY A 107 -0.71 16.59 21.79
N PRO A 108 0.63 16.47 21.93
CA PRO A 108 1.49 16.39 20.76
C PRO A 108 1.08 15.17 19.95
N ALA A 109 0.58 15.39 18.72
CA ALA A 109 0.25 14.34 17.77
C ALA A 109 1.53 13.59 17.37
N LYS A 110 2.00 12.67 18.23
CA LYS A 110 3.09 11.73 17.92
C LYS A 110 2.55 10.56 17.08
N ALA A 111 1.64 10.85 16.16
CA ALA A 111 0.93 9.84 15.38
C ALA A 111 1.75 9.31 14.21
N ILE A 112 2.63 10.15 13.66
CA ILE A 112 3.48 9.82 12.53
C ILE A 112 4.92 9.97 12.97
N SER A 113 5.68 8.87 12.90
CA SER A 113 7.12 8.90 13.16
C SER A 113 7.80 9.87 12.23
N LEU A 114 8.73 10.64 12.78
CA LEU A 114 9.54 11.55 11.98
C LEU A 114 10.32 10.73 10.93
N PRO A 115 10.57 11.26 9.72
CA PRO A 115 11.33 10.55 8.69
C PRO A 115 12.66 9.98 9.20
N GLU A 116 13.30 10.68 10.14
CA GLU A 116 14.56 10.30 10.77
C GLU A 116 14.43 9.10 11.71
N GLU A 117 13.25 8.87 12.31
CA GLU A 117 12.96 7.67 13.12
C GLU A 117 12.74 6.44 12.23
N GLU A 118 12.01 6.60 11.13
CA GLU A 118 11.84 5.55 10.12
C GLU A 118 13.18 5.19 9.48
N ALA A 119 13.98 6.19 9.10
CA ALA A 119 15.32 5.99 8.56
C ALA A 119 16.23 5.23 9.54
N ARG A 120 16.18 5.55 10.83
CA ARG A 120 16.94 4.83 11.86
C ARG A 120 16.53 3.35 11.93
N THR A 121 15.23 3.08 11.91
CA THR A 121 14.68 1.72 11.90
C THR A 121 15.17 0.95 10.67
N VAL A 122 15.24 1.59 9.50
CA VAL A 122 15.81 0.99 8.28
C VAL A 122 17.29 0.64 8.49
N LEU A 123 18.10 1.59 8.93
CA LEU A 123 19.55 1.42 9.13
C LEU A 123 19.89 0.34 10.17
N GLU A 124 19.07 0.19 11.22
CA GLU A 124 19.27 -0.83 12.26
C GLU A 124 18.92 -2.23 11.77
N ASN A 125 17.86 -2.38 10.96
CA ASN A 125 17.27 -3.68 10.66
C ASN A 125 17.65 -4.25 9.27
N HIS A 126 17.74 -3.41 8.23
CA HIS A 126 17.91 -3.86 6.85
C HIS A 126 19.29 -4.52 6.56
N PRO A 127 20.41 -4.10 7.17
CA PRO A 127 21.68 -4.84 7.02
C PRO A 127 21.60 -6.28 7.53
N GLY A 128 20.86 -6.51 8.62
CA GLY A 128 20.61 -7.84 9.17
C GLY A 128 19.70 -8.69 8.27
N PHE A 129 18.69 -8.06 7.67
CA PHE A 129 17.82 -8.66 6.66
C PHE A 129 18.61 -9.19 5.46
N CYS A 130 19.49 -8.37 4.88
CA CYS A 130 20.32 -8.77 3.74
C CYS A 130 21.23 -9.97 4.06
N ARG A 131 21.83 -9.98 5.25
CA ARG A 131 22.79 -11.04 5.64
C ARG A 131 22.12 -12.37 5.98
N ARG A 132 20.93 -12.34 6.62
CA ARG A 132 20.32 -13.56 7.19
C ARG A 132 19.03 -13.99 6.49
N LEU A 133 18.17 -13.04 6.14
CA LEU A 133 16.84 -13.36 5.64
C LEU A 133 16.83 -13.65 4.14
N LEU A 134 17.65 -12.97 3.33
CA LEU A 134 17.75 -13.26 1.89
C LEU A 134 18.13 -14.72 1.56
N PRO A 135 19.15 -15.33 2.22
CA PRO A 135 19.44 -16.75 2.03
C PRO A 135 18.29 -17.67 2.47
N ALA A 136 17.59 -17.31 3.56
CA ALA A 136 16.44 -18.06 4.05
C ALA A 136 15.25 -18.00 3.07
N VAL A 137 14.95 -16.82 2.54
CA VAL A 137 13.93 -16.61 1.49
C VAL A 137 14.25 -17.47 0.25
N ARG A 138 15.50 -17.45 -0.21
CA ARG A 138 15.95 -18.27 -1.34
C ARG A 138 15.79 -19.78 -1.07
N ALA A 139 16.10 -20.23 0.14
CA ALA A 139 15.98 -21.62 0.54
C ALA A 139 14.51 -22.07 0.67
N CYS A 140 13.65 -21.22 1.25
CA CYS A 140 12.22 -21.51 1.41
C CYS A 140 11.51 -21.62 0.06
N ILE A 141 11.71 -20.65 -0.85
CA ILE A 141 11.09 -20.69 -2.18
C ILE A 141 11.46 -21.98 -2.94
N ARG A 142 12.70 -22.47 -2.80
CA ARG A 142 13.17 -23.70 -3.46
C ARG A 142 12.54 -24.97 -2.89
N LYS A 143 12.17 -24.97 -1.60
CA LYS A 143 11.55 -26.13 -0.94
C LYS A 143 10.03 -26.12 -1.13
N GLU A 144 9.41 -24.94 -1.08
CA GLU A 144 7.96 -24.75 -1.09
C GLU A 144 7.61 -23.61 -2.07
N PRO A 145 7.28 -23.93 -3.33
CA PRO A 145 6.97 -22.92 -4.36
C PRO A 145 5.79 -22.00 -4.00
N GLU A 146 4.84 -22.48 -3.19
CA GLU A 146 3.71 -21.70 -2.67
C GLU A 146 4.16 -20.49 -1.83
N TYR A 147 5.34 -20.60 -1.20
CA TYR A 147 5.95 -19.49 -0.46
C TYR A 147 6.33 -18.32 -1.38
N ALA A 148 6.64 -18.59 -2.65
CA ALA A 148 6.91 -17.53 -3.63
C ALA A 148 5.67 -16.68 -3.90
N LEU A 149 4.48 -17.29 -3.94
CA LEU A 149 3.22 -16.56 -4.12
C LEU A 149 2.93 -15.67 -2.91
N LEU A 150 3.14 -16.19 -1.70
CA LEU A 150 2.98 -15.42 -0.47
C LEU A 150 3.93 -14.21 -0.45
N LEU A 151 5.20 -14.41 -0.81
CA LEU A 151 6.17 -13.33 -0.91
C LEU A 151 5.83 -12.31 -2.00
N ALA A 152 5.24 -12.74 -3.13
CA ALA A 152 4.77 -11.83 -4.15
C ALA A 152 3.67 -10.89 -3.60
N ARG A 153 2.72 -11.43 -2.84
CA ARG A 153 1.66 -10.65 -2.18
C ARG A 153 2.23 -9.68 -1.14
N TYR A 154 3.19 -10.11 -0.33
CA TYR A 154 3.88 -9.20 0.60
C TYR A 154 4.66 -8.12 -0.14
N THR A 155 5.30 -8.45 -1.25
CA THR A 155 6.04 -7.48 -2.07
C THR A 155 5.11 -6.42 -2.63
N ASP A 156 3.88 -6.78 -3.00
CA ASP A 156 2.86 -5.83 -3.44
C ASP A 156 2.49 -4.82 -2.33
N ALA A 157 2.28 -5.30 -1.11
CA ALA A 157 2.06 -4.43 0.05
C ALA A 157 3.27 -3.52 0.34
N LEU A 158 4.49 -4.05 0.19
CA LEU A 158 5.73 -3.29 0.36
C LEU A 158 5.84 -2.14 -0.66
N ILE A 159 5.46 -2.36 -1.91
CA ILE A 159 5.40 -1.33 -2.95
C ILE A 159 4.45 -0.20 -2.52
N ASN A 160 3.23 -0.57 -2.10
CA ASN A 160 2.21 0.41 -1.71
C ASN A 160 2.64 1.23 -0.50
N ASN A 161 3.25 0.59 0.50
CA ASN A 161 3.80 1.30 1.66
C ASN A 161 4.87 2.33 1.27
N ARG A 162 5.70 2.02 0.27
CA ARG A 162 6.71 2.96 -0.25
C ARG A 162 6.09 4.11 -1.03
N TYR A 163 4.99 3.87 -1.76
CA TYR A 163 4.23 4.96 -2.39
C TYR A 163 3.63 5.90 -1.34
N LEU A 164 3.01 5.34 -0.31
CA LEU A 164 2.46 6.12 0.81
C LEU A 164 3.55 6.92 1.52
N TYR A 165 4.71 6.32 1.76
CA TYR A 165 5.83 7.01 2.38
C TYR A 165 6.40 8.14 1.50
N ARG A 166 6.51 7.95 0.18
CA ARG A 166 6.87 9.02 -0.76
C ARG A 166 5.87 10.18 -0.71
N CYS A 167 4.56 9.89 -0.69
CA CYS A 167 3.52 10.90 -0.55
C CYS A 167 3.63 11.66 0.79
N TYR A 168 3.93 10.94 1.87
CA TYR A 168 4.21 11.55 3.17
C TYR A 168 5.41 12.49 3.11
N LEU A 169 6.54 12.08 2.54
CA LEU A 169 7.73 12.93 2.39
C LEU A 169 7.42 14.19 1.56
N ASN A 170 6.71 14.06 0.44
CA ASN A 170 6.27 15.19 -0.40
C ASN A 170 5.39 16.20 0.35
N SER A 171 4.68 15.78 1.39
CA SER A 171 3.82 16.64 2.19
C SER A 171 4.58 17.49 3.22
N LEU A 172 5.86 17.19 3.46
CA LEU A 172 6.70 17.89 4.43
C LEU A 172 7.30 19.17 3.83
N PRO A 173 7.69 20.16 4.66
CA PRO A 173 8.44 21.32 4.17
C PRO A 173 9.89 20.96 3.79
N PRO A 174 10.52 21.74 2.89
CA PRO A 174 11.95 21.62 2.62
C PRO A 174 12.81 21.77 3.89
N PRO A 175 13.95 21.06 3.98
CA PRO A 175 14.55 20.19 2.96
C PRO A 175 14.03 18.74 2.97
N ARG A 176 13.04 18.40 3.83
CA ARG A 176 12.60 17.00 4.01
C ARG A 176 11.85 16.44 2.81
N ASN A 177 11.11 17.28 2.07
CA ASN A 177 10.45 16.84 0.85
C ASN A 177 11.42 16.44 -0.27
N ASP A 178 12.63 17.00 -0.31
CA ASP A 178 13.64 16.64 -1.30
C ASP A 178 14.01 15.15 -1.22
N CYS A 179 13.86 14.53 -0.05
CA CYS A 179 14.09 13.10 0.15
C CYS A 179 13.11 12.22 -0.63
N ALA A 180 11.92 12.73 -1.00
CA ALA A 180 10.97 12.01 -1.83
C ALA A 180 11.50 11.77 -3.25
N ALA A 181 12.46 12.57 -3.72
CA ALA A 181 13.07 12.42 -5.04
C ALA A 181 13.85 11.10 -5.20
N HIS A 182 14.25 10.46 -4.10
CA HIS A 182 14.90 9.15 -4.15
C HIS A 182 13.94 8.02 -4.56
N PHE A 183 12.63 8.19 -4.36
CA PHE A 183 11.61 7.23 -4.74
C PHE A 183 11.20 7.41 -6.21
N THR A 184 12.10 7.03 -7.11
CA THR A 184 11.92 7.18 -8.57
C THR A 184 10.99 6.12 -9.17
N GLU A 185 10.48 6.37 -10.38
CA GLU A 185 9.74 5.36 -11.15
C GLU A 185 10.58 4.10 -11.41
N GLU A 186 11.90 4.24 -11.56
CA GLU A 186 12.82 3.10 -11.72
C GLU A 186 12.89 2.25 -10.44
N PHE A 187 12.89 2.87 -9.27
CA PHE A 187 12.84 2.18 -7.98
C PHE A 187 11.58 1.31 -7.87
N TYR A 188 10.40 1.89 -8.16
CA TYR A 188 9.15 1.14 -8.13
C TYR A 188 9.10 0.03 -9.19
N THR A 189 9.61 0.30 -10.40
CA THR A 189 9.71 -0.70 -11.46
C THR A 189 10.55 -1.91 -11.04
N ARG A 190 11.66 -1.70 -10.33
CA ARG A 190 12.49 -2.78 -9.80
C ARG A 190 11.78 -3.61 -8.73
N TRP A 191 11.00 -2.97 -7.85
CA TRP A 191 10.12 -3.67 -6.92
C TRP A 191 9.03 -4.48 -7.63
N THR A 192 8.38 -3.92 -8.65
CA THR A 192 7.39 -4.65 -9.46
C THR A 192 8.01 -5.85 -10.17
N ALA A 193 9.23 -5.72 -10.67
CA ALA A 193 9.96 -6.85 -11.28
C ALA A 193 10.22 -7.98 -10.28
N ILE A 194 10.50 -7.67 -9.01
CA ILE A 194 10.64 -8.66 -7.92
C ILE A 194 9.30 -9.37 -7.70
N LYS A 195 8.20 -8.61 -7.53
CA LYS A 195 6.84 -9.18 -7.37
C LYS A 195 6.50 -10.15 -8.51
N ASN A 196 6.66 -9.71 -9.75
CA ASN A 196 6.32 -10.50 -10.93
C ASN A 196 7.23 -11.73 -11.06
N GLY A 197 8.51 -11.60 -10.70
CA GLY A 197 9.44 -12.73 -10.66
C GLY A 197 9.06 -13.77 -9.61
N LEU A 198 8.60 -13.35 -8.43
CA LEU A 198 8.09 -14.23 -7.38
C LEU A 198 6.80 -14.94 -7.81
N PHE A 199 5.87 -14.22 -8.43
CA PHE A 199 4.64 -14.80 -8.98
C PHE A 199 4.93 -15.82 -10.09
N LYS A 200 5.86 -15.51 -11.00
CA LYS A 200 6.31 -16.45 -12.02
C LYS A 200 6.98 -17.67 -11.39
N ALA A 201 7.76 -17.49 -10.33
CA ALA A 201 8.38 -18.60 -9.61
C ALA A 201 7.34 -19.51 -8.94
N SER A 202 6.19 -19.01 -8.47
CA SER A 202 5.17 -19.88 -7.86
C SER A 202 4.45 -20.80 -8.85
N VAL A 203 4.50 -20.51 -10.15
CA VAL A 203 3.78 -21.30 -11.19
C VAL A 203 4.68 -22.09 -12.13
N CYS A 204 5.97 -21.74 -12.23
CA CYS A 204 6.94 -22.45 -13.08
C CYS A 204 7.65 -23.58 -12.31
N ARG A 205 7.73 -24.78 -12.92
CA ARG A 205 8.64 -25.85 -12.48
C ARG A 205 10.08 -25.53 -12.94
N ASP A 206 11.09 -25.88 -12.14
CA ASP A 206 12.52 -25.65 -12.41
C ASP A 206 12.93 -24.19 -12.69
N ASN A 207 12.76 -23.33 -11.68
CA ASN A 207 12.90 -21.88 -11.77
C ASN A 207 14.14 -21.31 -11.04
N LYS A 208 15.20 -22.12 -10.84
CA LYS A 208 16.37 -21.76 -10.01
C LYS A 208 17.02 -20.43 -10.42
N ASP A 209 17.23 -20.23 -11.73
CA ASP A 209 17.84 -19.00 -12.24
C ASP A 209 16.95 -17.77 -12.06
N LEU A 210 15.62 -17.97 -12.12
CA LEU A 210 14.65 -16.92 -11.87
C LEU A 210 14.68 -16.50 -10.40
N ILE A 211 14.69 -17.46 -9.47
CA ILE A 211 14.80 -17.18 -8.03
C ILE A 211 16.09 -16.41 -7.74
N ASP A 212 17.20 -16.82 -8.36
CA ASP A 212 18.49 -16.16 -8.17
C ASP A 212 18.47 -14.72 -8.67
N GLN A 213 17.83 -14.46 -9.81
CA GLN A 213 17.61 -13.10 -10.31
C GLN A 213 16.74 -12.27 -9.37
N VAL A 214 15.65 -12.83 -8.87
CA VAL A 214 14.75 -12.18 -7.90
C VAL A 214 15.50 -11.82 -6.63
N CYS A 215 16.28 -12.74 -6.06
CA CYS A 215 17.07 -12.49 -4.85
C CYS A 215 18.12 -11.40 -5.06
N ARG A 216 18.80 -11.38 -6.23
CA ARG A 216 19.74 -10.29 -6.56
C ARG A 216 19.06 -8.94 -6.65
N ARG A 217 17.90 -8.86 -7.31
CA ARG A 217 17.11 -7.64 -7.40
C ARG A 217 16.64 -7.17 -6.02
N LEU A 218 16.15 -8.10 -5.20
CA LEU A 218 15.72 -7.81 -3.83
C LEU A 218 16.88 -7.28 -2.99
N SER A 219 18.07 -7.89 -3.08
CA SER A 219 19.26 -7.36 -2.40
C SER A 219 19.60 -5.95 -2.85
N SER A 220 19.48 -5.65 -4.15
CA SER A 220 19.81 -4.34 -4.70
C SER A 220 18.84 -3.26 -4.22
N VAL A 221 17.53 -3.51 -4.21
CA VAL A 221 16.55 -2.50 -3.76
C VAL A 221 16.63 -2.27 -2.25
N ILE A 222 16.97 -3.29 -1.45
CA ILE A 222 17.17 -3.12 -0.01
C ILE A 222 18.43 -2.31 0.30
N LEU A 223 19.51 -2.48 -0.46
CA LEU A 223 20.71 -1.65 -0.31
C LEU A 223 20.43 -0.19 -0.65
N GLU A 224 19.66 0.04 -1.71
CA GLU A 224 19.24 1.39 -2.05
C GLU A 224 18.35 2.02 -0.96
N GLU A 225 17.47 1.26 -0.31
CA GLU A 225 16.69 1.76 0.84
C GLU A 225 17.56 2.16 2.03
N ILE A 226 18.67 1.44 2.24
CA ILE A 226 19.68 1.83 3.23
C ILE A 226 20.30 3.16 2.84
N ASP A 227 20.70 3.34 1.57
CA ASP A 227 21.27 4.59 1.07
C ASP A 227 20.28 5.76 1.19
N MET A 228 19.00 5.52 0.89
CA MET A 228 17.92 6.51 1.07
C MET A 228 17.74 6.90 2.54
N ALA A 229 17.76 5.92 3.45
CA ALA A 229 17.67 6.17 4.89
C ALA A 229 18.87 6.96 5.41
N GLU A 230 20.08 6.70 4.90
CA GLU A 230 21.26 7.52 5.22
C GLU A 230 21.10 8.96 4.73
N ALA A 231 20.53 9.17 3.55
CA ALA A 231 20.26 10.50 3.01
C ALA A 231 19.25 11.25 3.88
N ILE A 232 18.12 10.62 4.22
CA ILE A 232 17.09 11.20 5.09
C ILE A 232 17.68 11.62 6.45
N ARG A 233 18.55 10.77 7.04
CA ARG A 233 19.20 11.07 8.33
C ARG A 233 20.18 12.26 8.25
N LYS A 234 20.73 12.57 7.08
CA LYS A 234 21.65 13.71 6.90
C LYS A 234 20.91 15.04 6.69
N THR A 235 19.62 14.98 6.37
CA THR A 235 18.77 16.13 6.01
C THR A 235 17.95 16.67 7.19
N GLY A 236 17.83 15.89 8.27
CA GLY A 236 17.17 16.28 9.54
C GLY A 236 18.16 16.65 10.62
#